data_AF-A0A958W1P1-F1
#
_entry.id   AF-A0A958W1P1-F1
#
_cell.length_a   1.000
_cell.length_b   1.000
_cell.length_c   1.000
_cell.angle_alpha   90.00
_cell.angle_beta   90.00
_cell.angle_gamma   90.00
#
_symmetry.space_group_name_H-M   'P 1'
#
loop_
_entity.id
_entity.type
_entity.pdbx_description
1 polymer ?
#
loop_
_entity_poly.entity_id
_entity_poly.type
_entity_poly.pdbx_seq_one_letter_code
_entity_poly.pdbx_strand_id
1 'polypeptide(L)'
;MGIKFTIPTEWKGEESGDGFLIVSDTQPGLVFLVAHEVNDLDILKQEAEAGIQEEGVVLQKSSEFDEVGKGGVGAEFEGIIQGQQVKAYVVGIINPFGYGVSIISATTTAMYSEVYKKLARQIAMSIQFSEPTEAPVTQEWREALKGAKLTYMNSNYSSGGVSVGGYSTYSGYSSHSEITLCPSGNFSYYSSNSFSVDTGGGFANSAGNKDGHGKWEVTNNGKGEPVLKLLFNNGRAHSYQLSYKDKKTYLNDTRYFRTYDAKCN
;
A
#
# COMPACT_ATOMS: atom_id res chain seq x y z
N MET A 1 11.81 0.75 -0.27
CA MET A 1 11.94 1.53 -1.53
C MET A 1 13.08 1.10 -2.43
N GLY A 2 14.23 0.61 -1.94
CA GLY A 2 15.31 0.18 -2.84
C GLY A 2 15.81 1.33 -3.74
N ILE A 3 15.81 2.54 -3.20
CA ILE A 3 16.28 3.74 -3.89
C ILE A 3 17.50 4.27 -3.17
N LYS A 4 18.50 4.67 -3.94
CA LYS A 4 19.65 5.42 -3.47
C LYS A 4 19.74 6.70 -4.29
N PHE A 5 19.91 7.83 -3.63
CA PHE A 5 20.08 9.13 -4.29
C PHE A 5 21.10 9.98 -3.53
N THR A 6 21.49 11.10 -4.14
CA THR A 6 22.45 12.03 -3.55
C THR A 6 21.74 13.32 -3.15
N ILE A 7 21.93 13.74 -1.90
CA ILE A 7 21.50 15.05 -1.42
C ILE A 7 22.53 16.09 -1.90
N PRO A 8 22.12 17.15 -2.62
CA PRO A 8 23.04 18.18 -3.09
C PRO A 8 23.74 18.92 -1.94
N THR A 9 24.94 19.44 -2.21
CA THR A 9 25.71 20.25 -1.25
C THR A 9 24.87 21.44 -0.77
N GLU A 10 24.99 21.82 0.51
CA GLU A 10 24.19 22.88 1.18
C GLU A 10 22.72 22.53 1.45
N TRP A 11 22.30 21.31 1.15
CA TRP A 11 21.00 20.76 1.53
C TRP A 11 21.15 19.66 2.57
N LYS A 12 20.16 19.55 3.45
CA LYS A 12 20.05 18.54 4.50
C LYS A 12 18.76 17.80 4.30
N GLY A 13 18.76 16.50 4.58
CA GLY A 13 17.55 15.71 4.43
C GLY A 13 17.33 14.74 5.57
N GLU A 14 16.05 14.44 5.78
CA GLU A 14 15.55 13.55 6.82
C GLU A 14 14.33 12.78 6.32
N GLU A 15 14.09 11.62 6.91
CA GLU A 15 12.86 10.88 6.68
C GLU A 15 11.69 11.60 7.36
N SER A 16 10.58 11.78 6.65
CA SER A 16 9.40 12.49 7.16
C SER A 16 8.13 11.85 6.62
N GLY A 17 7.36 11.22 7.51
CA GLY A 17 6.12 10.54 7.17
C GLY A 17 6.35 9.42 6.15
N ASP A 18 5.68 9.51 5.00
CA ASP A 18 5.76 8.54 3.90
C ASP A 18 6.83 8.90 2.85
N GLY A 19 7.70 9.86 3.14
CA GLY A 19 8.69 10.36 2.19
C GLY A 19 9.99 10.83 2.83
N PHE A 20 10.78 11.53 2.03
CA PHE A 20 12.06 12.11 2.43
C PHE A 20 12.04 13.61 2.17
N LEU A 21 12.24 14.40 3.23
CA LEU A 21 12.24 15.85 3.18
C LEU A 21 13.67 16.35 3.06
N ILE A 22 13.91 17.31 2.18
CA ILE A 22 15.19 17.99 2.00
C ILE A 22 14.97 19.49 2.10
N VAL A 23 15.75 20.14 2.96
CA VAL A 23 15.67 21.58 3.27
C VAL A 23 17.06 22.20 3.23
N SER A 24 17.12 23.52 3.12
CA SER A 24 18.37 24.28 3.19
C SER A 24 18.24 25.40 4.22
N ASP A 25 19.35 25.71 4.88
CA ASP A 25 19.43 26.87 5.77
C ASP A 25 19.61 28.18 5.00
N THR A 26 19.96 28.10 3.70
CA THR A 26 20.32 29.26 2.87
C THR A 26 19.36 29.51 1.70
N GLN A 27 18.59 28.49 1.31
CA GLN A 27 17.58 28.59 0.25
C GLN A 27 16.18 28.34 0.84
N PRO A 28 15.21 29.25 0.64
CA PRO A 28 13.85 29.06 1.16
C PRO A 28 13.12 27.94 0.41
N GLY A 29 12.20 27.26 1.08
CA GLY A 29 11.44 26.16 0.47
C GLY A 29 12.01 24.79 0.81
N LEU A 30 11.59 23.78 0.06
CA LEU A 30 11.85 22.38 0.36
C LEU A 30 11.86 21.53 -0.90
N VAL A 31 12.43 20.33 -0.77
CA VAL A 31 12.20 19.22 -1.68
C VAL A 31 11.56 18.08 -0.89
N PHE A 32 10.50 17.51 -1.43
CA PHE A 32 9.89 16.31 -0.85
C PHE A 32 9.92 15.17 -1.86
N LEU A 33 10.45 14.04 -1.46
CA LEU A 33 10.49 12.81 -2.24
C LEU A 33 9.46 11.83 -1.68
N VAL A 34 8.60 11.30 -2.53
CA VAL A 34 7.54 10.35 -2.13
C VAL A 34 7.43 9.24 -3.17
N ALA A 35 7.12 8.02 -2.74
CA ALA A 35 6.82 6.94 -3.68
C ALA A 35 5.46 7.16 -4.35
N HIS A 36 5.34 6.66 -5.58
CA HIS A 36 4.04 6.46 -6.22
C HIS A 36 3.93 5.03 -6.79
N GLU A 37 2.70 4.57 -6.96
CA GLU A 37 2.41 3.22 -7.49
C GLU A 37 2.38 3.18 -9.03
N VAL A 38 2.38 4.35 -9.69
CA VAL A 38 2.34 4.46 -11.15
C VAL A 38 3.61 3.86 -11.76
N ASN A 39 3.41 2.96 -12.73
CA ASN A 39 4.48 2.26 -13.44
C ASN A 39 4.50 2.56 -14.95
N ASP A 40 3.64 3.47 -15.40
CA ASP A 40 3.51 3.88 -16.79
C ASP A 40 3.64 5.39 -16.90
N LEU A 41 4.47 5.86 -17.84
CA LEU A 41 4.79 7.28 -17.96
C LEU A 41 3.61 8.11 -18.49
N ASP A 42 2.75 7.54 -19.32
CA ASP A 42 1.59 8.23 -19.86
C ASP A 42 0.48 8.36 -18.81
N ILE A 43 0.30 7.33 -17.98
CA ILE A 43 -0.57 7.42 -16.79
C ILE A 43 -0.03 8.49 -15.84
N LEU A 44 1.28 8.53 -15.59
CA LEU A 44 1.88 9.51 -14.69
C LEU A 44 1.68 10.95 -15.20
N LYS A 45 1.79 11.17 -16.51
CA LYS A 45 1.47 12.46 -17.13
C LYS A 45 -0.02 12.79 -16.99
N GLN A 46 -0.91 11.82 -17.19
CA GLN A 46 -2.34 12.03 -17.03
C GLN A 46 -2.71 12.44 -15.59
N GLU A 47 -2.13 11.79 -14.58
CA GLU A 47 -2.30 12.17 -13.18
C GLU A 47 -1.74 13.58 -12.91
N ALA A 48 -0.56 13.89 -13.45
CA ALA A 48 0.03 15.22 -13.37
C ALA A 48 -0.86 16.32 -14.01
N GLU A 49 -1.53 16.03 -15.12
CA GLU A 49 -2.50 16.94 -15.75
C GLU A 49 -3.76 17.14 -14.91
N ALA A 50 -4.21 16.12 -14.18
CA ALA A 50 -5.34 16.24 -13.25
C ALA A 50 -5.01 17.12 -12.03
N GLY A 51 -3.72 17.32 -11.76
CA GLY A 51 -3.22 18.09 -10.62
C GLY A 51 -3.15 17.25 -9.33
N ILE A 52 -2.44 17.79 -8.33
CA ILE A 52 -2.29 17.17 -7.01
C ILE A 52 -3.32 17.81 -6.08
N GLN A 53 -4.25 17.02 -5.55
CA GLN A 53 -5.29 17.46 -4.63
C GLN A 53 -5.29 16.57 -3.39
N GLU A 54 -4.66 17.07 -2.33
CA GLU A 54 -4.54 16.42 -1.03
C GLU A 54 -4.95 17.39 0.08
N GLU A 55 -5.13 16.91 1.31
CA GLU A 55 -5.49 17.77 2.43
C GLU A 55 -4.44 18.87 2.65
N GLY A 56 -4.83 20.13 2.42
CA GLY A 56 -3.94 21.29 2.52
C GLY A 56 -2.97 21.46 1.35
N VAL A 57 -3.07 20.68 0.28
CA VAL A 57 -2.22 20.80 -0.92
C VAL A 57 -3.08 20.78 -2.18
N VAL A 58 -3.02 21.84 -2.97
CA VAL A 58 -3.66 21.92 -4.28
C VAL A 58 -2.65 22.47 -5.27
N LEU A 59 -2.19 21.66 -6.22
CA LEU A 59 -1.21 22.05 -7.23
C LEU A 59 -1.72 21.68 -8.62
N GLN A 60 -1.60 22.61 -9.57
CA GLN A 60 -1.94 22.39 -10.96
C GLN A 60 -0.71 22.58 -11.83
N LYS A 61 -0.53 21.71 -12.83
CA LYS A 61 0.55 21.82 -13.81
C LYS A 61 0.47 23.17 -14.55
N SER A 62 1.58 23.88 -14.64
CA SER A 62 1.69 25.22 -15.23
C SER A 62 2.69 25.31 -16.39
N SER A 63 3.40 24.22 -16.71
CA SER A 63 4.29 24.15 -17.88
C SER A 63 4.04 22.90 -18.72
N GLU A 64 4.63 22.88 -19.91
CA GLU A 64 4.82 21.64 -20.66
C GLU A 64 5.70 20.65 -19.90
N PHE A 65 5.53 19.37 -20.23
CA PHE A 65 6.40 18.33 -19.72
C PHE A 65 7.78 18.40 -20.38
N ASP A 66 8.84 18.20 -19.59
CA ASP A 66 10.19 18.00 -20.09
C ASP A 66 10.78 16.67 -19.59
N GLU A 67 11.64 16.06 -20.42
CA GLU A 67 12.27 14.79 -20.08
C GLU A 67 13.33 14.98 -18.97
N VAL A 68 13.34 14.04 -18.02
CA VAL A 68 14.28 14.02 -16.90
C VAL A 68 14.93 12.64 -16.81
N GLY A 69 16.20 12.56 -17.21
CA GLY A 69 16.95 11.30 -17.15
C GLY A 69 16.36 10.20 -18.05
N LYS A 70 16.46 8.94 -17.62
CA LYS A 70 15.87 7.78 -18.30
C LYS A 70 14.61 7.35 -17.55
N GLY A 71 13.43 7.56 -18.14
CA GLY A 71 12.15 7.14 -17.57
C GLY A 71 11.51 8.13 -16.59
N GLY A 72 11.97 9.39 -16.60
CA GLY A 72 11.39 10.46 -15.79
C GLY A 72 10.83 11.61 -16.64
N VAL A 73 9.81 12.26 -16.11
CA VAL A 73 9.17 13.44 -16.69
C VAL A 73 9.03 14.52 -15.61
N GLY A 74 9.27 15.77 -15.98
CA GLY A 74 9.14 16.92 -15.09
C GLY A 74 8.21 17.98 -15.66
N ALA A 75 7.62 18.80 -14.78
CA ALA A 75 6.88 20.01 -15.15
C ALA A 75 6.84 20.98 -13.96
N GLU A 76 6.56 22.25 -14.24
CA GLU A 76 6.20 23.23 -13.22
C GLU A 76 4.76 23.06 -12.79
N PHE A 77 4.52 23.34 -11.51
CA PHE A 77 3.22 23.33 -10.86
C PHE A 77 3.06 24.61 -10.04
N GLU A 78 1.84 25.13 -10.00
CA GLU A 78 1.46 26.29 -9.20
C GLU A 78 0.21 25.99 -8.39
N GLY A 79 0.10 26.59 -7.21
CA GLY A 79 -1.08 26.42 -6.38
C GLY A 79 -0.86 26.81 -4.94
N ILE A 80 -1.43 26.04 -4.01
CA ILE A 80 -1.48 26.36 -2.59
C ILE A 80 -1.01 25.15 -1.77
N ILE A 81 -0.09 25.39 -0.83
CA ILE A 81 0.29 24.43 0.22
C ILE A 81 0.06 25.11 1.57
N GLN A 82 -0.74 24.51 2.44
CA GLN A 82 -1.07 24.99 3.79
C GLN A 82 -1.53 26.46 3.81
N GLY A 83 -2.31 26.85 2.80
CA GLY A 83 -2.82 28.23 2.64
C GLY A 83 -1.82 29.23 2.01
N GLN A 84 -0.59 28.81 1.71
CA GLN A 84 0.43 29.66 1.09
C GLN A 84 0.52 29.40 -0.42
N GLN A 85 0.59 30.46 -1.23
CA GLN A 85 0.84 30.34 -2.67
C GLN A 85 2.26 29.84 -2.93
N VAL A 86 2.35 28.78 -3.71
CA VAL A 86 3.61 28.11 -4.03
C VAL A 86 3.76 27.92 -5.53
N LYS A 87 5.02 27.85 -5.94
CA LYS A 87 5.43 27.31 -7.23
C LYS A 87 6.43 26.19 -6.99
N ALA A 88 6.29 25.13 -7.76
CA ALA A 88 7.09 23.92 -7.63
C ALA A 88 7.54 23.41 -8.99
N TYR A 89 8.68 22.74 -9.02
CA TYR A 89 9.04 21.84 -10.10
C TYR A 89 8.92 20.42 -9.60
N VAL A 90 8.09 19.63 -10.28
CA VAL A 90 7.79 18.24 -9.90
C VAL A 90 8.39 17.32 -10.96
N VAL A 91 9.11 16.29 -10.51
CA VAL A 91 9.62 15.21 -11.35
C VAL A 91 9.02 13.90 -10.90
N GLY A 92 8.37 13.18 -11.80
CA GLY A 92 7.96 11.79 -11.60
C GLY A 92 8.89 10.84 -12.35
N ILE A 93 9.31 9.75 -11.71
CA ILE A 93 10.24 8.76 -12.28
C ILE A 93 9.66 7.37 -12.12
N ILE A 94 9.55 6.65 -13.24
CA ILE A 94 9.14 5.24 -13.23
C ILE A 94 10.30 4.36 -12.77
N ASN A 95 10.03 3.51 -11.79
CA ASN A 95 10.93 2.44 -11.38
C ASN A 95 10.51 1.14 -12.09
N PRO A 96 11.39 0.51 -12.89
CA PRO A 96 11.04 -0.74 -13.59
C PRO A 96 10.80 -1.92 -12.63
N PHE A 97 11.20 -1.80 -11.35
CA PHE A 97 11.08 -2.87 -10.36
C PHE A 97 9.94 -2.67 -9.35
N GLY A 98 9.08 -1.67 -9.53
CA GLY A 98 7.94 -1.43 -8.63
C GLY A 98 7.61 0.05 -8.48
N TYR A 99 7.49 0.52 -7.24
CA TYR A 99 7.13 1.90 -6.92
C TYR A 99 8.10 2.91 -7.54
N GLY A 100 7.55 3.87 -8.29
CA GLY A 100 8.27 5.04 -8.78
C GLY A 100 8.44 6.11 -7.71
N VAL A 101 9.06 7.23 -8.08
CA VAL A 101 9.36 8.33 -7.16
C VAL A 101 8.91 9.65 -7.75
N SER A 102 8.16 10.43 -6.97
CA SER A 102 7.84 11.82 -7.22
C SER A 102 8.75 12.71 -6.37
N ILE A 103 9.36 13.71 -6.99
CA ILE A 103 10.23 14.70 -6.36
C ILE A 103 9.58 16.06 -6.55
N ILE A 104 9.19 16.70 -5.46
CA ILE A 104 8.50 18.00 -5.46
C ILE A 104 9.45 19.03 -4.87
N SER A 105 10.03 19.90 -5.70
CA SER A 105 10.86 21.01 -5.23
C SER A 105 10.05 22.29 -5.26
N ALA A 106 9.66 22.79 -4.09
CA ALA A 106 8.67 23.86 -3.93
C ALA A 106 9.18 25.01 -3.05
N THR A 107 8.71 26.21 -3.36
CA THR A 107 8.89 27.41 -2.53
C THR A 107 7.71 28.36 -2.75
N THR A 108 7.71 29.53 -2.10
CA THR A 108 6.70 30.55 -2.41
C THR A 108 6.83 31.02 -3.85
N THR A 109 5.73 31.39 -4.49
CA THR A 109 5.76 31.91 -5.87
C THR A 109 6.73 33.09 -6.03
N ALA A 110 6.84 33.94 -5.00
CA ALA A 110 7.75 35.10 -5.00
C ALA A 110 9.24 34.73 -4.94
N MET A 111 9.59 33.58 -4.35
CA MET A 111 10.99 33.14 -4.18
C MET A 111 11.40 32.07 -5.20
N TYR A 112 10.49 31.66 -6.08
CA TYR A 112 10.74 30.63 -7.06
C TYR A 112 11.73 31.09 -8.14
N SER A 113 12.66 30.22 -8.49
CA SER A 113 13.65 30.44 -9.54
C SER A 113 14.09 29.11 -10.15
N GLU A 114 14.91 29.15 -11.19
CA GLU A 114 15.48 27.96 -11.84
C GLU A 114 16.27 27.03 -10.90
N VAL A 115 16.63 27.49 -9.70
CA VAL A 115 17.31 26.66 -8.68
C VAL A 115 16.47 25.43 -8.32
N TYR A 116 15.15 25.57 -8.16
CA TYR A 116 14.28 24.45 -7.76
C TYR A 116 14.12 23.41 -8.87
N LYS A 117 14.02 23.87 -10.13
CA LYS A 117 14.06 22.99 -11.30
C LYS A 117 15.37 22.20 -11.36
N LYS A 118 16.51 22.88 -11.22
CA LYS A 118 17.83 22.24 -11.22
C LYS A 118 18.00 21.25 -10.07
N LEU A 119 17.52 21.61 -8.89
CA LEU A 119 17.60 20.80 -7.68
C LEU A 119 16.85 19.47 -7.83
N ALA A 120 15.58 19.53 -8.22
CA ALA A 120 14.78 18.32 -8.46
C ALA A 120 15.39 17.43 -9.57
N ARG A 121 15.87 18.03 -10.67
CA ARG A 121 16.54 17.29 -11.75
C ARG A 121 17.84 16.64 -11.29
N GLN A 122 18.64 17.32 -10.47
CA GLN A 122 19.88 16.76 -9.93
C GLN A 122 19.60 15.56 -9.03
N ILE A 123 18.59 15.65 -8.16
CA ILE A 123 18.16 14.54 -7.32
C ILE A 123 17.66 13.39 -8.19
N ALA A 124 16.76 13.67 -9.14
CA ALA A 124 16.20 12.70 -10.08
C ALA A 124 17.28 11.92 -10.84
N MET A 125 18.27 12.62 -11.39
CA MET A 125 19.36 12.03 -12.14
C MET A 125 20.34 11.23 -11.27
N SER A 126 20.33 11.44 -9.95
CA SER A 126 21.14 10.67 -9.00
C SER A 126 20.46 9.40 -8.50
N ILE A 127 19.16 9.23 -8.78
CA ILE A 127 18.40 8.07 -8.32
C ILE A 127 18.93 6.80 -8.99
N GLN A 128 19.28 5.84 -8.15
CA GLN A 128 19.59 4.48 -8.53
C GLN A 128 18.52 3.59 -7.90
N PHE A 129 17.74 2.94 -8.76
CA PHE A 129 16.84 1.89 -8.36
C PHE A 129 17.62 0.58 -8.24
N SER A 130 17.55 -0.04 -7.07
CA SER A 130 17.93 -1.43 -6.89
C SER A 130 16.67 -2.28 -7.00
N GLU A 131 16.75 -3.37 -7.76
CA GLU A 131 15.75 -4.43 -7.69
C GLU A 131 15.51 -4.77 -6.21
N PRO A 132 14.24 -4.80 -5.75
CA PRO A 132 13.93 -5.21 -4.39
C PRO A 132 14.59 -6.56 -4.16
N THR A 133 15.66 -6.57 -3.36
CA THR A 133 16.32 -7.83 -3.00
C THR A 133 15.28 -8.57 -2.19
N GLU A 134 14.81 -9.69 -2.73
CA GLU A 134 13.80 -10.54 -2.09
C GLU A 134 14.31 -10.80 -0.67
N ALA A 135 13.68 -10.20 0.34
CA ALA A 135 14.12 -10.39 1.71
C ALA A 135 14.06 -11.90 1.99
N PRO A 136 15.07 -12.50 2.66
CA PRO A 136 15.06 -13.95 2.93
C PRO A 136 13.74 -14.44 3.54
N VAL A 137 13.10 -13.58 4.35
CA VAL A 137 11.78 -13.81 4.93
C VAL A 137 10.67 -14.02 3.89
N THR A 138 10.74 -13.39 2.72
CA THR A 138 9.77 -13.54 1.62
C THR A 138 9.92 -14.91 0.94
N GLN A 139 11.15 -15.40 0.77
CA GLN A 139 11.41 -16.78 0.35
C GLN A 139 10.95 -17.80 1.39
N GLU A 140 11.26 -17.56 2.66
CA GLU A 140 10.77 -18.39 3.77
C GLU A 140 9.24 -18.45 3.78
N TRP A 141 8.55 -17.33 3.55
CA TRP A 141 7.09 -17.30 3.44
C TRP A 141 6.59 -18.05 2.20
N ARG A 142 7.24 -17.90 1.05
CA ARG A 142 6.85 -18.61 -0.17
C ARG A 142 6.96 -20.12 0.03
N GLU A 143 8.07 -20.60 0.59
CA GLU A 143 8.25 -22.01 0.90
C GLU A 143 7.28 -22.48 1.99
N ALA A 144 7.08 -21.69 3.04
CA ALA A 144 6.20 -22.07 4.15
C ALA A 144 4.71 -22.06 3.76
N LEU A 145 4.28 -21.26 2.78
CA LEU A 145 2.90 -21.18 2.29
C LEU A 145 2.61 -22.12 1.12
N LYS A 146 3.65 -22.67 0.48
CA LYS A 146 3.50 -23.63 -0.61
C LYS A 146 2.79 -24.90 -0.12
N GLY A 147 1.60 -25.17 -0.64
CA GLY A 147 0.79 -26.31 -0.21
C GLY A 147 0.12 -26.11 1.16
N ALA A 148 0.09 -24.89 1.68
CA ALA A 148 -0.50 -24.60 2.97
C ALA A 148 -2.00 -24.33 2.85
N LYS A 149 -2.76 -24.75 3.86
CA LYS A 149 -4.10 -24.26 4.16
C LYS A 149 -4.04 -23.32 5.35
N LEU A 150 -4.55 -22.11 5.14
CA LEU A 150 -4.69 -21.09 6.16
C LEU A 150 -6.14 -21.06 6.62
N THR A 151 -6.37 -21.35 7.88
CA THR A 151 -7.71 -21.36 8.47
C THR A 151 -7.83 -20.29 9.55
N TYR A 152 -8.82 -19.43 9.41
CA TYR A 152 -9.24 -18.51 10.44
C TYR A 152 -10.60 -18.95 10.98
N MET A 153 -10.69 -18.99 12.30
CA MET A 153 -11.92 -19.29 13.03
C MET A 153 -12.03 -18.26 14.16
N ASN A 154 -13.16 -17.57 14.22
CA ASN A 154 -13.51 -16.72 15.34
C ASN A 154 -14.97 -16.94 15.67
N SER A 155 -15.23 -17.43 16.88
CA SER A 155 -16.56 -17.56 17.45
C SER A 155 -16.63 -16.70 18.70
N ASN A 156 -17.61 -15.79 18.74
CA ASN A 156 -17.91 -15.03 19.95
C ASN A 156 -19.32 -15.38 20.42
N TYR A 157 -19.42 -15.75 21.69
CA TYR A 157 -20.64 -16.17 22.36
C TYR A 157 -20.87 -15.16 23.50
N SER A 158 -21.76 -14.18 23.31
CA SER A 158 -22.13 -13.23 24.38
C SER A 158 -23.15 -13.86 25.35
N SER A 159 -22.67 -14.47 26.44
CA SER A 159 -23.52 -15.02 27.51
C SER A 159 -24.10 -13.97 28.47
N GLY A 160 -24.11 -12.70 28.10
CA GLY A 160 -24.45 -11.57 28.97
C GLY A 160 -25.78 -10.87 28.64
N GLY A 161 -26.85 -11.62 28.35
CA GLY A 161 -28.17 -11.04 28.09
C GLY A 161 -28.74 -10.37 29.35
N VAL A 162 -28.89 -9.05 29.33
CA VAL A 162 -29.63 -8.32 30.38
C VAL A 162 -31.09 -8.76 30.32
N SER A 163 -31.53 -9.51 31.32
CA SER A 163 -32.95 -9.91 31.45
C SER A 163 -33.80 -8.68 31.77
N VAL A 164 -34.37 -8.06 30.75
CA VAL A 164 -35.43 -7.05 30.91
C VAL A 164 -36.75 -7.72 30.56
N GLY A 165 -37.58 -8.00 31.56
CA GLY A 165 -38.95 -8.51 31.35
C GLY A 165 -39.08 -10.01 31.01
N GLY A 166 -38.09 -10.85 31.36
CA GLY A 166 -38.17 -12.31 31.18
C GLY A 166 -37.71 -12.84 29.81
N TYR A 167 -37.16 -11.98 28.95
CA TYR A 167 -36.57 -12.37 27.67
C TYR A 167 -35.04 -12.28 27.76
N SER A 168 -34.35 -13.37 27.44
CA SER A 168 -32.89 -13.41 27.31
C SER A 168 -32.51 -13.20 25.84
N THR A 169 -31.96 -12.05 25.49
CA THR A 169 -31.41 -11.81 24.15
C THR A 169 -30.03 -12.44 24.04
N TYR A 170 -29.91 -13.39 23.12
CA TYR A 170 -28.65 -14.10 22.85
C TYR A 170 -28.12 -13.71 21.48
N SER A 171 -26.85 -13.32 21.39
CA SER A 171 -26.20 -13.06 20.10
C SER A 171 -24.87 -13.80 20.00
N GLY A 172 -24.69 -14.51 18.90
CA GLY A 172 -23.48 -15.23 18.57
C GLY A 172 -23.12 -15.01 17.10
N TYR A 173 -21.84 -14.79 16.84
CA TYR A 173 -21.32 -14.82 15.48
C TYR A 173 -20.17 -15.81 15.39
N SER A 174 -20.11 -16.54 14.28
CA SER A 174 -18.98 -17.39 13.93
C SER A 174 -18.52 -17.02 12.54
N SER A 175 -17.28 -16.59 12.40
CA SER A 175 -16.62 -16.38 11.11
C SER A 175 -15.57 -17.45 10.91
N HIS A 176 -15.67 -18.16 9.79
CA HIS A 176 -14.72 -19.17 9.37
C HIS A 176 -14.24 -18.82 7.97
N SER A 177 -12.93 -18.78 7.75
CA SER A 177 -12.38 -18.66 6.41
C SER A 177 -11.21 -19.62 6.21
N GLU A 178 -11.08 -20.11 4.99
CA GLU A 178 -10.04 -21.01 4.55
C GLU A 178 -9.43 -20.50 3.25
N ILE A 179 -8.10 -20.53 3.20
CA ILE A 179 -7.32 -20.19 2.02
C ILE A 179 -6.38 -21.34 1.77
N THR A 180 -6.61 -22.12 0.71
CA THR A 180 -5.72 -23.20 0.31
C THR A 180 -4.79 -22.68 -0.78
N LEU A 181 -3.48 -22.69 -0.52
CA LEU A 181 -2.44 -22.16 -1.39
C LEU A 181 -1.70 -23.31 -2.06
N CYS A 182 -2.04 -23.59 -3.33
CA CYS A 182 -1.50 -24.75 -4.02
C CYS A 182 -0.05 -24.53 -4.49
N PRO A 183 0.80 -25.57 -4.48
CA PRO A 183 2.19 -25.45 -4.93
C PRO A 183 2.35 -24.98 -6.38
N SER A 184 1.30 -25.13 -7.21
CA SER A 184 1.22 -24.65 -8.60
C SER A 184 0.98 -23.15 -8.74
N GLY A 185 0.78 -22.42 -7.64
CA GLY A 185 0.46 -20.98 -7.64
C GLY A 185 -1.03 -20.66 -7.75
N ASN A 186 -1.91 -21.67 -7.75
CA ASN A 186 -3.36 -21.47 -7.67
C ASN A 186 -3.85 -21.47 -6.22
N PHE A 187 -4.94 -20.77 -5.90
CA PHE A 187 -5.58 -20.86 -4.58
C PHE A 187 -7.06 -21.18 -4.69
N SER A 188 -7.60 -21.75 -3.61
CA SER A 188 -9.03 -21.76 -3.32
C SER A 188 -9.31 -21.01 -2.03
N TYR A 189 -10.40 -20.25 -2.03
CA TYR A 189 -10.85 -19.43 -0.91
C TYR A 189 -12.28 -19.83 -0.56
N TYR A 190 -12.50 -20.08 0.72
CA TYR A 190 -13.81 -20.34 1.30
C TYR A 190 -13.99 -19.40 2.49
N SER A 191 -15.16 -18.81 2.63
CA SER A 191 -15.52 -18.06 3.84
C SER A 191 -16.99 -18.27 4.13
N SER A 192 -17.29 -18.62 5.37
CA SER A 192 -18.63 -18.65 5.91
C SER A 192 -18.74 -17.78 7.15
N ASN A 193 -19.80 -16.98 7.18
CA ASN A 193 -20.16 -16.20 8.36
C ASN A 193 -21.56 -16.64 8.76
N SER A 194 -21.72 -17.06 10.01
CA SER A 194 -23.01 -17.28 10.64
C SER A 194 -23.25 -16.24 11.73
N PHE A 195 -24.43 -15.64 11.68
CA PHE A 195 -24.91 -14.70 12.68
C PHE A 195 -26.25 -15.20 13.19
N SER A 196 -26.36 -15.38 14.50
CA SER A 196 -27.57 -15.80 15.19
C SER A 196 -27.93 -14.77 16.26
N VAL A 197 -29.15 -14.26 16.20
CA VAL A 197 -29.73 -13.40 17.24
C VAL A 197 -31.07 -13.99 17.66
N ASP A 198 -31.21 -14.22 18.96
CA ASP A 198 -32.46 -14.57 19.62
C ASP A 198 -33.07 -13.29 20.21
N THR A 199 -34.19 -12.84 19.65
CA THR A 199 -34.95 -11.68 20.13
C THR A 199 -36.25 -12.05 20.85
N GLY A 200 -36.33 -13.22 21.51
CA GLY A 200 -37.49 -13.57 22.33
C GLY A 200 -38.80 -13.70 21.54
N GLY A 201 -38.74 -14.23 20.32
CA GLY A 201 -39.93 -14.42 19.47
C GLY A 201 -39.70 -14.80 18.01
N GLY A 202 -38.46 -14.96 17.55
CA GLY A 202 -38.16 -15.43 16.20
C GLY A 202 -36.66 -15.66 15.97
N PHE A 203 -36.33 -16.76 15.30
CA PHE A 203 -34.95 -17.09 14.93
C PHE A 203 -34.61 -16.44 13.58
N ALA A 204 -33.71 -15.46 13.56
CA ALA A 204 -33.14 -14.94 12.33
C ALA A 204 -31.75 -15.55 12.10
N ASN A 205 -31.64 -16.43 11.09
CA ASN A 205 -30.37 -17.04 10.65
C ASN A 205 -29.94 -16.41 9.33
N SER A 206 -28.77 -15.79 9.30
CA SER A 206 -28.10 -15.39 8.05
C SER A 206 -26.80 -16.17 7.91
N ALA A 207 -26.70 -16.96 6.86
CA ALA A 207 -25.50 -17.71 6.48
C ALA A 207 -25.07 -17.26 5.09
N GLY A 208 -23.89 -16.65 4.99
CA GLY A 208 -23.31 -16.23 3.72
C GLY A 208 -22.05 -17.00 3.42
N ASN A 209 -22.00 -17.68 2.27
CA ASN A 209 -20.80 -18.36 1.77
C ASN A 209 -20.17 -17.50 0.66
N LYS A 210 -18.86 -17.30 0.71
CA LYS A 210 -18.08 -16.64 -0.33
C LYS A 210 -16.96 -17.58 -0.77
N ASP A 211 -17.11 -18.10 -1.98
CA ASP A 211 -16.12 -18.98 -2.60
C ASP A 211 -15.36 -18.23 -3.68
N GLY A 212 -14.08 -18.55 -3.84
CA GLY A 212 -13.26 -17.97 -4.88
C GLY A 212 -12.04 -18.81 -5.21
N HIS A 213 -11.52 -18.61 -6.41
CA HIS A 213 -10.34 -19.30 -6.90
C HIS A 213 -9.55 -18.34 -7.80
N GLY A 214 -8.24 -18.58 -7.89
CA GLY A 214 -7.36 -17.73 -8.67
C GLY A 214 -5.90 -18.04 -8.45
N LYS A 215 -5.04 -17.04 -8.58
CA LYS A 215 -3.59 -17.14 -8.39
C LYS A 215 -3.14 -16.49 -7.09
N TRP A 216 -2.14 -17.07 -6.43
CA TRP A 216 -1.53 -16.47 -5.26
C TRP A 216 -0.04 -16.24 -5.47
N GLU A 217 0.48 -15.24 -4.80
CA GLU A 217 1.91 -14.95 -4.76
C GLU A 217 2.29 -14.32 -3.41
N VAL A 218 3.56 -14.45 -3.07
CA VAL A 218 4.17 -13.71 -1.95
C VAL A 218 5.13 -12.70 -2.56
N THR A 219 4.90 -11.44 -2.23
CA THR A 219 5.61 -10.24 -2.69
C THR A 219 5.97 -9.38 -1.47
N ASN A 220 6.63 -8.25 -1.68
CA ASN A 220 6.89 -7.26 -0.65
C ASN A 220 6.09 -5.98 -0.92
N ASN A 221 5.65 -5.30 0.13
CA ASN A 221 5.12 -3.94 0.00
C ASN A 221 6.26 -2.92 -0.22
N GLY A 222 5.92 -1.64 -0.47
CA GLY A 222 6.91 -0.57 -0.65
C GLY A 222 7.88 -0.36 0.54
N LYS A 223 7.51 -0.86 1.73
CA LYS A 223 8.29 -0.87 2.97
C LYS A 223 9.19 -2.11 3.13
N GLY A 224 9.12 -3.08 2.20
CA GLY A 224 9.93 -4.29 2.22
C GLY A 224 9.35 -5.43 3.07
N GLU A 225 8.12 -5.31 3.53
CA GLU A 225 7.44 -6.32 4.36
C GLU A 225 6.73 -7.35 3.49
N PRO A 226 6.72 -8.64 3.86
CA PRO A 226 6.12 -9.70 3.07
C PRO A 226 4.58 -9.58 3.03
N VAL A 227 4.00 -9.78 1.86
CA VAL A 227 2.56 -9.69 1.58
C VAL A 227 2.12 -10.90 0.76
N LEU A 228 1.07 -11.58 1.20
CA LEU A 228 0.33 -12.56 0.41
C LEU A 228 -0.70 -11.84 -0.45
N LYS A 229 -0.59 -11.94 -1.78
CA LYS A 229 -1.60 -11.47 -2.73
C LYS A 229 -2.41 -12.65 -3.27
N LEU A 230 -3.72 -12.48 -3.31
CA LEU A 230 -4.69 -13.39 -3.92
C LEU A 230 -5.35 -12.67 -5.10
N LEU A 231 -5.06 -13.11 -6.31
CA LEU A 231 -5.58 -12.61 -7.57
C LEU A 231 -6.72 -13.53 -8.02
N PHE A 232 -7.96 -13.12 -7.79
CA PHE A 232 -9.14 -13.90 -8.13
C PHE A 232 -9.36 -13.89 -9.65
N ASN A 233 -9.90 -14.98 -10.20
CA ASN A 233 -10.21 -15.08 -11.62
C ASN A 233 -11.20 -14.02 -12.14
N ASN A 234 -11.95 -13.38 -11.25
CA ASN A 234 -12.87 -12.28 -11.57
C ASN A 234 -12.18 -10.90 -11.61
N GLY A 235 -10.85 -10.84 -11.55
CA GLY A 235 -10.05 -9.61 -11.58
C GLY A 235 -9.93 -8.90 -10.23
N ARG A 236 -10.58 -9.38 -9.16
CA ARG A 236 -10.40 -8.83 -7.82
C ARG A 236 -9.07 -9.28 -7.22
N ALA A 237 -8.45 -8.44 -6.42
CA ALA A 237 -7.25 -8.77 -5.66
C ALA A 237 -7.48 -8.56 -4.16
N HIS A 238 -6.95 -9.48 -3.34
CA HIS A 238 -6.85 -9.31 -1.90
C HIS A 238 -5.38 -9.39 -1.48
N SER A 239 -4.95 -8.50 -0.58
CA SER A 239 -3.58 -8.45 -0.08
C SER A 239 -3.56 -8.55 1.44
N TYR A 240 -2.67 -9.38 1.98
CA TYR A 240 -2.47 -9.58 3.41
C TYR A 240 -1.02 -9.40 3.79
N GLN A 241 -0.72 -8.47 4.69
CA GLN A 241 0.59 -8.37 5.33
C GLN A 241 0.84 -9.64 6.16
N LEU A 242 1.97 -10.28 5.89
CA LEU A 242 2.40 -11.51 6.56
C LEU A 242 3.28 -11.18 7.74
N SER A 243 3.02 -11.81 8.88
CA SER A 243 3.93 -11.73 10.03
C SER A 243 3.94 -13.01 10.85
N TYR A 244 5.06 -13.23 11.53
CA TYR A 244 5.19 -14.25 12.57
C TYR A 244 5.19 -13.59 13.94
N LYS A 245 4.32 -14.05 14.85
CA LYS A 245 4.39 -13.74 16.28
C LYS A 245 4.35 -15.06 17.05
N ASP A 246 5.36 -15.34 17.88
CA ASP A 246 5.50 -16.61 18.62
C ASP A 246 5.34 -17.88 17.74
N LYS A 247 5.98 -17.88 16.56
CA LYS A 247 5.89 -18.96 15.54
C LYS A 247 4.48 -19.23 14.99
N LYS A 248 3.52 -18.33 15.20
CA LYS A 248 2.18 -18.40 14.62
C LYS A 248 2.10 -17.47 13.41
N THR A 249 1.33 -17.87 12.40
CA THR A 249 1.11 -17.12 11.17
C THR A 249 0.02 -16.07 11.37
N TYR A 250 0.28 -14.84 10.93
CA TYR A 250 -0.69 -13.75 10.96
C TYR A 250 -0.82 -13.12 9.57
N LEU A 251 -2.06 -12.81 9.19
CA LEU A 251 -2.44 -12.06 8.00
C LEU A 251 -3.15 -10.79 8.48
N ASN A 252 -2.60 -9.59 8.21
CA ASN A 252 -3.10 -8.30 8.71
C ASN A 252 -3.40 -8.34 10.23
N ASP A 253 -2.41 -8.75 11.02
CA ASP A 253 -2.50 -8.95 12.47
C ASP A 253 -3.55 -9.96 12.97
N THR A 254 -4.25 -10.64 12.07
CA THR A 254 -5.20 -11.71 12.40
C THR A 254 -4.51 -13.05 12.34
N ARG A 255 -4.62 -13.87 13.40
CA ARG A 255 -3.99 -15.19 13.46
C ARG A 255 -4.69 -16.17 12.53
N TYR A 256 -3.90 -16.87 11.70
CA TYR A 256 -4.35 -18.00 10.90
C TYR A 256 -3.64 -19.28 11.36
N PHE A 257 -4.38 -20.38 11.43
CA PHE A 257 -3.81 -21.71 11.59
C PHE A 257 -3.28 -22.19 10.24
N ARG A 258 -2.03 -22.62 10.19
CA ARG A 258 -1.39 -23.13 8.98
C ARG A 258 -1.24 -24.65 9.07
N THR A 259 -1.83 -25.37 8.12
CA THR A 259 -1.70 -26.83 7.96
C THR A 259 -1.27 -27.18 6.52
N TYR A 260 -0.86 -28.42 6.26
CA TYR A 260 -0.33 -28.88 4.95
C TYR A 260 -1.13 -30.07 4.37
N ASP A 261 -2.30 -30.36 4.93
CA ASP A 261 -3.15 -31.51 4.62
C ASP A 261 -4.20 -31.23 3.53
N ALA A 262 -4.16 -30.05 2.92
CA ALA A 262 -5.18 -29.64 1.97
C ALA A 262 -4.97 -30.20 0.56
N LYS A 263 -6.06 -30.73 0.01
CA LYS A 263 -6.08 -31.24 -1.36
C LYS A 263 -6.27 -30.09 -2.35
N CYS A 264 -5.29 -29.91 -3.21
CA CYS A 264 -5.39 -29.07 -4.40
C CYS A 264 -6.03 -29.88 -5.52
N ASN A 265 -7.32 -29.63 -5.79
CA ASN A 265 -8.04 -30.18 -6.94
C ASN A 265 -8.25 -29.08 -7.98
#